data_AF-A0A8H3R0C4-F1
#
_entry.id   AF-A0A8H3R0C4-F1
#
_cell.length_a   1.000
_cell.length_b   1.000
_cell.length_c   1.000
_cell.angle_alpha   90.00
_cell.angle_beta   90.00
_cell.angle_gamma   90.00
#
_symmetry.space_group_name_H-M   'P 1'
#
loop_
_entity.id
_entity.type
_entity.pdbx_description
1 polymer ?
#
loop_
_entity_poly.entity_id
_entity_poly.type
_entity_poly.pdbx_seq_one_letter_code
_entity_poly.pdbx_strand_id
1 'polypeptide(L)'
;MGGESWWGNMGGPVQKGIITYSVSSYRQRVFAGAFKHGIFNVFRRTMSQAPYVGPPVIFGYLIYSTYTKKHEFLHSKAERIQYISRSTAISK
;
A
#
# COMPACT_ATOMS: atom_id res chain seq x y z
N MET A 1 -22.85 26.19 1.00
CA MET A 1 -21.74 26.01 0.04
C MET A 1 -21.08 27.37 -0.14
N GLY A 2 -19.92 27.57 0.46
CA GLY A 2 -19.10 28.78 0.32
C GLY A 2 -17.65 28.33 0.43
N GLY A 3 -16.94 28.40 -0.70
CA GLY A 3 -15.77 27.57 -0.99
C GLY A 3 -14.44 28.04 -0.39
N GLU A 4 -14.41 28.99 0.53
CA GLU A 4 -13.15 29.49 1.09
C GLU A 4 -13.26 29.62 2.61
N SER A 5 -12.80 28.56 3.28
CA SER A 5 -12.61 28.53 4.73
C SER A 5 -11.36 29.32 5.09
N TRP A 6 -11.49 30.28 6.00
CA TRP A 6 -10.38 31.06 6.54
C TRP A 6 -10.35 30.97 8.07
N TRP A 7 -9.25 31.39 8.70
CA TRP A 7 -9.19 31.51 10.16
C TRP A 7 -10.35 32.38 10.66
N GLY A 8 -11.19 31.82 11.54
CA GLY A 8 -12.39 32.47 12.05
C GLY A 8 -13.70 32.12 11.31
N ASN A 9 -13.65 31.52 10.11
CA ASN A 9 -14.82 31.01 9.40
C ASN A 9 -14.49 29.71 8.65
N MET A 10 -14.31 28.62 9.40
CA MET A 10 -13.94 27.32 8.84
C MET A 10 -15.12 26.52 8.27
N GLY A 11 -16.36 27.02 8.38
CA GLY A 11 -17.56 26.35 7.88
C GLY A 11 -18.01 25.12 8.68
N GLY A 12 -17.41 24.86 9.84
CA GLY A 12 -17.80 23.78 10.75
C GLY A 12 -18.96 24.15 11.68
N PRO A 13 -19.55 23.16 12.39
CA PRO A 13 -20.59 23.42 13.39
C PRO A 13 -20.05 24.27 14.55
N VAL A 14 -20.92 25.04 15.19
CA VAL A 14 -20.57 25.86 16.36
C VAL A 14 -20.17 24.95 17.53
N GLN A 15 -18.97 25.17 18.06
CA GLN A 15 -18.43 24.43 19.20
C GLN A 15 -18.48 25.32 20.45
N LYS A 16 -19.09 24.83 21.54
CA LYS A 16 -19.17 25.52 22.83
C LYS A 16 -18.82 24.55 23.96
N GLY A 17 -17.97 24.99 24.90
CA GLY A 17 -17.63 24.21 26.10
C GLY A 17 -16.46 23.22 25.96
N ILE A 18 -15.75 23.21 24.83
CA ILE A 18 -14.55 22.39 24.63
C ILE A 18 -13.32 23.20 25.06
N ILE A 19 -12.60 22.72 26.06
CA ILE A 19 -11.36 23.36 26.56
C ILE A 19 -10.17 22.48 26.18
N THR A 20 -9.19 23.05 25.48
CA THR A 20 -7.98 22.35 25.03
C THR A 20 -6.76 22.86 25.78
N TYR A 21 -6.00 21.94 26.36
CA TYR A 21 -4.74 22.24 27.03
C TYR A 21 -3.56 21.75 26.18
N SER A 22 -2.49 22.54 26.14
CA SER A 22 -1.25 22.17 25.48
C SER A 22 -0.04 22.58 26.32
N VAL A 23 1.07 21.86 26.16
CA VAL A 23 2.35 22.18 26.81
C VAL A 23 3.33 22.59 25.72
N SER A 24 4.11 23.66 25.97
CA SER A 24 5.15 24.13 25.05
C SER A 24 6.11 23.00 24.65
N SER A 25 6.44 22.91 23.37
CA SER A 25 7.30 21.86 22.80
C SER A 25 8.70 21.84 23.42
N TYR A 26 9.22 23.00 23.85
CA TYR A 26 10.53 23.10 24.51
C TYR A 26 10.55 22.47 25.91
N ARG A 27 9.37 22.20 26.50
CA ARG A 27 9.22 21.54 27.81
C ARG A 27 8.93 20.04 27.66
N GLN A 28 8.76 19.54 26.45
CA GLN A 28 8.51 18.13 26.15
C GLN A 28 9.76 17.44 25.64
N ARG A 29 9.86 16.12 25.87
CA ARG A 29 10.89 15.28 25.25
C ARG A 29 10.38 14.78 23.89
N VAL A 30 11.03 15.18 22.80
CA VAL A 30 10.56 14.95 21.43
C VAL A 30 10.33 13.46 21.09
N PHE A 31 11.16 12.56 21.60
CA PHE A 31 11.07 11.11 21.35
C PHE A 31 10.65 10.29 22.58
N ALA A 32 9.98 10.90 23.55
CA ALA A 32 9.47 10.15 24.70
C ALA A 32 8.56 9.00 24.24
N GLY A 33 8.95 7.76 24.58
CA GLY A 33 8.16 6.57 24.28
C GLY A 33 8.20 6.10 22.82
N ALA A 34 9.06 6.67 21.96
CA ALA A 34 9.16 6.27 20.55
C ALA A 34 9.44 4.77 20.38
N PHE A 35 10.37 4.21 21.15
CA PHE A 35 10.69 2.78 21.09
C PHE A 35 9.73 1.93 21.92
N LYS A 36 9.41 2.35 23.15
CA LYS A 36 8.55 1.60 24.07
C LYS A 36 7.10 1.48 23.58
N HIS A 37 6.56 2.53 22.96
CA HIS A 37 5.15 2.58 22.53
C HIS A 37 5.01 2.71 21.02
N GLY A 38 5.93 3.42 20.35
CA GLY A 38 5.84 3.66 18.92
C GLY A 38 5.96 2.39 18.08
N ILE A 39 6.92 1.50 18.37
CA ILE A 39 7.11 0.25 17.61
C ILE A 39 5.84 -0.62 17.65
N PHE A 40 5.31 -0.90 18.84
CA PHE A 40 4.11 -1.72 18.99
C PHE A 40 2.87 -1.07 18.38
N ASN A 41 2.76 0.27 18.45
CA ASN A 41 1.65 0.99 17.83
C ASN A 41 1.74 0.96 16.30
N VAL A 42 2.93 1.11 15.71
CA VAL A 42 3.15 0.98 14.27
C VAL A 42 2.85 -0.44 13.81
N PHE A 43 3.34 -1.45 14.53
CA PHE A 43 3.04 -2.85 14.22
C PHE A 43 1.54 -3.13 14.25
N ARG A 44 0.86 -2.75 15.33
CA ARG A 44 -0.60 -2.92 15.48
C ARG A 44 -1.36 -2.24 14.33
N ARG A 45 -1.00 -1.01 13.97
CA ARG A 45 -1.64 -0.27 12.87
C ARG A 45 -1.41 -0.92 11.51
N THR A 46 -0.18 -1.38 11.26
CA THR A 46 0.19 -2.01 9.98
C THR A 46 -0.52 -3.36 9.83
N MET A 47 -0.57 -4.15 10.90
CA MET A 47 -1.24 -5.45 10.88
C MET A 47 -2.75 -5.33 10.67
N SER A 48 -3.39 -4.25 11.16
CA SER A 48 -4.80 -3.99 10.87
C SER A 48 -5.07 -3.68 9.39
N GLN A 49 -4.07 -3.22 8.64
CA GLN A 49 -4.20 -2.90 7.21
C GLN A 49 -3.66 -4.02 6.30
N ALA A 50 -2.86 -4.93 6.84
CA ALA A 50 -2.28 -6.05 6.10
C ALA A 50 -3.32 -6.91 5.36
N PRO A 51 -4.54 -7.17 5.86
CA PRO A 51 -5.56 -7.92 5.10
C PRO A 51 -6.09 -7.19 3.87
N TYR A 52 -6.01 -5.85 3.84
CA TYR A 52 -6.50 -5.07 2.70
C TYR A 52 -5.41 -4.85 1.66
N VAL A 53 -4.16 -4.67 2.09
CA VAL A 53 -3.02 -4.43 1.20
C VAL A 53 -2.33 -5.72 0.77
N GLY A 54 -2.33 -6.75 1.62
CA GLY A 54 -1.65 -8.02 1.39
C GLY A 54 -2.16 -8.77 0.15
N PRO A 55 -3.47 -9.06 0.03
CA PRO A 55 -4.01 -9.78 -1.12
C PRO A 55 -3.68 -9.17 -2.49
N PRO A 56 -3.85 -7.86 -2.75
CA PRO A 56 -3.51 -7.29 -4.05
C PRO A 56 -2.01 -7.32 -4.34
N VAL A 57 -1.15 -7.15 -3.32
CA VAL A 57 0.31 -7.22 -3.50
C VAL A 57 0.75 -8.64 -3.85
N ILE A 58 0.25 -9.65 -3.13
CA ILE A 58 0.57 -11.05 -3.39
C ILE A 58 0.07 -11.46 -4.78
N PHE A 59 -1.17 -11.11 -5.11
CA PHE A 59 -1.76 -11.44 -6.40
C PHE A 59 -1.00 -10.79 -7.56
N GLY A 60 -0.66 -9.51 -7.44
CA GLY A 60 0.15 -8.79 -8.42
C GLY A 60 1.51 -9.45 -8.63
N TYR A 61 2.19 -9.86 -7.55
CA TYR A 61 3.48 -10.54 -7.65
C TYR A 61 3.40 -11.92 -8.32
N LEU A 62 2.36 -12.70 -8.00
CA LEU A 62 2.14 -14.03 -8.60
C LEU A 62 1.86 -13.92 -10.10
N ILE A 63 1.03 -12.96 -10.51
CA ILE A 63 0.80 -12.67 -11.92
C ILE A 63 2.12 -12.27 -12.57
N TYR A 64 2.76 -11.22 -12.06
CA TYR A 64 3.98 -10.68 -12.65
C TYR A 64 5.06 -11.74 -12.85
N SER A 65 5.35 -12.54 -11.83
CA SER A 65 6.37 -13.59 -11.91
C SER A 65 6.01 -14.70 -12.91
N THR A 66 4.73 -15.09 -12.99
CA THR A 66 4.27 -16.10 -13.95
C THR A 66 4.37 -15.60 -15.39
N TYR A 67 3.94 -14.36 -15.64
CA TYR A 67 3.96 -13.78 -16.98
C TYR A 67 5.36 -13.44 -17.46
N THR A 68 6.25 -12.98 -16.57
CA THR A 68 7.66 -12.73 -16.91
C THR A 68 8.34 -14.00 -17.38
N LYS A 69 8.19 -15.11 -16.64
CA LYS A 69 8.75 -16.42 -17.03
C LYS A 69 8.17 -16.93 -18.36
N LYS A 70 6.85 -16.77 -18.56
CA LYS A 70 6.20 -17.15 -19.82
C LYS A 70 6.70 -16.30 -20.99
N HIS A 71 6.85 -14.99 -20.80
CA HIS A 71 7.35 -14.08 -21.81
C HIS A 71 8.77 -14.43 -22.23
N GLU A 72 9.66 -14.67 -21.26
CA GLU A 72 11.03 -15.13 -21.52
C GLU A 72 11.06 -16.47 -22.29
N PHE A 73 10.21 -17.42 -21.90
CA PHE A 73 10.12 -18.70 -22.59
C PHE A 73 9.64 -18.55 -24.05
N LEU A 74 8.61 -17.75 -24.30
CA LEU A 74 8.08 -17.50 -25.65
C LEU A 74 9.10 -16.82 -26.57
N HIS A 75 10.00 -16.00 -26.02
CA HIS A 75 11.08 -15.37 -26.79
C HIS A 75 12.33 -16.25 -26.92
N SER A 76 12.33 -17.45 -26.33
CA SER A 76 13.46 -18.38 -26.38
C SER A 76 13.45 -19.25 -27.66
N LYS A 77 14.62 -19.75 -28.03
CA LYS A 77 14.76 -20.71 -29.16
C LYS A 77 14.08 -22.04 -28.88
N ALA A 78 13.97 -22.44 -27.61
CA ALA A 78 13.37 -23.70 -27.20
C ALA A 78 11.87 -23.74 -27.53
N GLU A 79 11.17 -22.61 -27.40
CA GLU A 79 9.76 -22.52 -27.77
C GLU A 79 9.56 -22.73 -29.27
N ARG A 80 10.41 -22.12 -30.11
CA ARG A 80 10.32 -22.28 -31.57
C ARG A 80 10.35 -23.75 -32.00
N ILE A 81 11.18 -24.56 -31.34
CA ILE A 81 11.28 -26.01 -31.60
C ILE A 81 9.98 -26.71 -31.19
N GLN A 82 9.43 -26.37 -30.01
CA GLN A 82 8.16 -26.94 -29.55
C GLN A 82 6.98 -26.51 -30.42
N TYR A 83 6.97 -25.27 -30.90
CA TYR A 83 5.96 -24.74 -31.81
C TYR A 83 5.93 -25.53 -33.12
N ILE A 84 7.10 -25.71 -33.76
CA ILE A 84 7.23 -26.49 -34.99
C ILE A 84 6.78 -27.94 -34.76
N SER A 85 7.20 -28.57 -33.66
CA SER A 85 6.76 -29.92 -33.32
C SER A 85 5.25 -30.00 -33.15
N ARG A 86 4.63 -29.05 -32.43
CA ARG A 86 3.18 -28.98 -32.24
C ARG A 86 2.43 -28.76 -33.55
N SER A 87 2.90 -27.86 -34.42
CA SER A 87 2.24 -27.60 -35.71
C SER A 87 2.30 -28.80 -36.64
N THR A 88 3.41 -29.54 -36.64
CA THR A 88 3.54 -30.77 -37.45
C THR A 88 2.66 -31.91 -36.95
N ALA A 89 2.40 -31.99 -35.64
CA ALA A 89 1.54 -33.02 -35.04
C ALA A 89 0.04 -32.79 -35.31
N ILE A 90 -0.39 -31.55 -35.53
CA ILE A 90 -1.78 -31.20 -35.85
C ILE A 90 -2.10 -31.45 -37.33
N SER A 91 -1.08 -31.43 -38.20
CA SER A 91 -1.21 -31.60 -39.65
C SER A 91 -1.29 -33.07 -40.10
N LYS A 92 -1.08 -34.03 -39.20
CA LYS A 92 -1.19 -35.47 -39.48
C LYS A 92 -2.50 -36.01 -38.91
#